data_AF-A0A0F8BDK5-F1
#
_entry.id   AF-A0A0F8BDK5-F1
#
_cell.length_a   1.000
_cell.length_b   1.000
_cell.length_c   1.000
_cell.angle_alpha   90.00
_cell.angle_beta   90.00
_cell.angle_gamma   90.00
#
_symmetry.space_group_name_H-M   'P 1'
#
loop_
_entity.id
_entity.type
_entity.pdbx_description
1 polymer ?
#
loop_
_entity_poly.entity_id
_entity_poly.type
_entity_poly.pdbx_seq_one_letter_code
_entity_poly.pdbx_strand_id
1 'polypeptide(L)'
;MSAAMNFKKCGSVLVTGASRGLGLQIVESLASGGFSPGKIIATVRQPASAQKLQELAEKHPNIHIITLDVVNQESIEKSAEEVARLVQEEGLNCLINNAGINVVADFNTVTAEKMIENFHTNTVAPLMITKAFLPLLKQAASRGGAGGSGSMSIQRAAVINMTSLLGSVELAWGERANNFKWYPYRTSKSALNMVSRCMAVDLEPDGILCMAIHPGWVRTDMGGSQATWRWRVMVLMIDQPAPVRLLSAAGDLRMPFPDLIKYCILGISIILLLLALGILAWQAFRCCTQTPTTYTQQVSSNLLYSDMKPRTAGNYSEAPSTRVDGSLRFSVYYDQLQSQLVVTVLQVEGLMEQKHRLQPFVKLSLMWSDSVGVEVEDSTDDEAEGMAPVLWTVLQEWRTRIVKGSCSPLFGDQFSCILQEHKELRHLNLRMEVRDFDKFSRNTVLGQVRVPLGQLKISYPLELQEDLQIPQKDLVGEVLLSLKFLPTSQRIEVGLLKVKTAITEMCSDAALYARISVQCNQCKLRYQKTSVVARCLVTVFNEVFMFSLPDFPLQQCKIVVSVFETRTTKKPTKHLIGQLAVGKEKSSEDKHWSLMMSSVRQPVAKWHGLLN
;
A
#
# COMPACT_ATOMS: atom_id res chain seq x y z
N MET A 1 -19.10 -4.29 44.71
CA MET A 1 -19.43 -2.84 44.78
C MET A 1 -18.90 -2.20 43.52
N SER A 2 -19.79 -1.96 42.54
CA SER A 2 -19.43 -1.35 41.25
C SER A 2 -19.18 0.14 41.46
N ALA A 3 -17.97 0.62 41.15
CA ALA A 3 -17.65 2.03 41.19
C ALA A 3 -18.36 2.73 40.02
N ALA A 4 -19.60 3.16 40.24
CA ALA A 4 -20.24 4.14 39.38
C ALA A 4 -19.37 5.41 39.37
N MET A 5 -18.69 5.69 38.25
CA MET A 5 -17.93 6.91 38.09
C MET A 5 -18.89 8.09 38.22
N ASN A 6 -18.77 8.85 39.31
CA ASN A 6 -19.64 9.98 39.59
C ASN A 6 -19.20 11.17 38.71
N PHE A 7 -19.91 11.40 37.60
CA PHE A 7 -19.66 12.50 36.65
C PHE A 7 -19.99 13.92 37.20
N LYS A 8 -20.22 14.08 38.51
CA LYS A 8 -20.63 15.34 39.18
C LYS A 8 -19.62 16.51 39.14
N LYS A 9 -18.51 16.41 38.41
CA LYS A 9 -17.40 17.39 38.43
C LYS A 9 -17.20 18.21 37.14
N CYS A 10 -18.03 18.03 36.10
CA CYS A 10 -17.94 18.85 34.88
C CYS A 10 -18.60 20.22 35.12
N GLY A 11 -17.81 21.31 35.09
CA GLY A 11 -18.27 22.65 35.40
C GLY A 11 -19.08 23.31 34.28
N SER A 12 -18.67 23.13 33.02
CA SER A 12 -19.34 23.75 31.87
C SER A 12 -19.31 22.87 30.61
N VAL A 13 -20.45 22.79 29.92
CA VAL A 13 -20.58 22.07 28.63
C VAL A 13 -21.20 23.00 27.60
N LEU A 14 -20.54 23.21 26.47
CA LEU A 14 -21.06 23.96 25.33
C LEU A 14 -21.51 23.01 24.23
N VAL A 15 -22.73 23.20 23.72
CA VAL A 15 -23.29 22.42 22.61
C VAL A 15 -23.63 23.34 21.46
N THR A 16 -23.01 23.11 20.30
CA THR A 16 -23.31 23.88 19.09
C THR A 16 -24.55 23.36 18.37
N GLY A 17 -25.40 24.27 17.85
CA GLY A 17 -26.60 23.89 17.10
C GLY A 17 -27.68 23.25 17.97
N ALA A 18 -28.01 23.87 19.10
CA ALA A 18 -28.92 23.35 20.12
C ALA A 18 -30.41 23.67 19.90
N SER A 19 -30.78 24.33 18.80
CA SER A 19 -32.16 24.79 18.58
C SER A 19 -33.16 23.65 18.32
N ARG A 20 -32.69 22.52 17.78
CA ARG A 20 -33.51 21.36 17.42
C ARG A 20 -32.70 20.08 17.32
N GLY A 21 -33.37 18.96 17.04
CA GLY A 21 -32.73 17.68 16.72
C GLY A 21 -31.81 17.18 17.84
N LEU A 22 -30.63 16.70 17.46
CA LEU A 22 -29.65 16.14 18.40
C LEU A 22 -29.18 17.16 19.45
N GLY A 23 -28.90 18.40 19.04
CA GLY A 23 -28.37 19.41 19.96
C GLY A 23 -29.35 19.74 21.08
N LEU A 24 -30.63 19.93 20.75
CA LEU A 24 -31.68 20.16 21.75
C LEU A 24 -31.82 18.98 22.73
N GLN A 25 -31.78 17.74 22.21
CA GLN A 25 -31.90 16.53 23.03
C GLN A 25 -30.67 16.30 23.92
N ILE A 26 -29.48 16.69 23.47
CA ILE A 26 -28.26 16.70 24.30
C ILE A 26 -28.48 17.66 25.47
N VAL A 27 -28.93 18.88 25.20
CA VAL A 27 -29.18 19.89 26.26
C VAL A 27 -30.24 19.41 27.25
N GLU A 28 -31.36 18.85 26.77
CA GLU A 28 -32.41 18.27 27.62
C GLU A 28 -31.89 17.12 28.49
N SER A 29 -31.07 16.24 27.92
CA SER A 29 -30.47 15.12 28.65
C SER A 29 -29.44 15.58 29.70
N LEU A 30 -28.66 16.62 29.40
CA LEU A 30 -27.74 17.24 30.36
C LEU A 30 -28.48 17.96 31.49
N ALA A 31 -29.65 18.52 31.21
CA ALA A 31 -30.44 19.25 32.19
C ALA A 31 -31.25 18.32 33.11
N SER A 32 -31.81 17.24 32.56
CA SER A 32 -32.72 16.31 33.25
C SER A 32 -32.08 14.99 33.71
N GLY A 33 -30.86 14.69 33.26
CA GLY A 33 -30.18 13.41 33.53
C GLY A 33 -29.48 13.32 34.89
N GLY A 34 -28.98 12.14 35.22
CA GLY A 34 -28.12 11.92 36.40
C GLY A 34 -26.74 12.60 36.31
N PHE A 35 -26.40 13.11 35.13
CA PHE A 35 -25.24 13.96 34.84
C PHE A 35 -25.72 15.38 34.55
N SER A 36 -25.54 16.29 35.50
CA SER A 36 -25.90 17.70 35.34
C SER A 36 -24.66 18.57 35.53
N PRO A 37 -24.11 19.14 34.44
CA PRO A 37 -22.98 20.07 34.55
C PRO A 37 -23.43 21.39 35.17
N GLY A 38 -22.48 22.11 35.77
CA GLY A 38 -22.76 23.39 36.44
C GLY A 38 -23.39 24.44 35.50
N LYS A 39 -22.91 24.50 34.25
CA LYS A 39 -23.43 25.38 33.19
C LYS A 39 -23.59 24.59 31.89
N ILE A 40 -24.77 24.70 31.27
CA ILE A 40 -25.07 24.16 29.94
C ILE A 40 -25.19 25.33 28.98
N ILE A 41 -24.23 25.47 28.08
CA ILE A 41 -24.18 26.57 27.11
C ILE A 41 -24.73 26.05 25.78
N ALA A 42 -25.97 26.40 25.49
CA ALA A 42 -26.68 25.94 24.30
C ALA A 42 -26.60 27.03 23.22
N THR A 43 -25.87 26.78 22.13
CA THR A 43 -25.71 27.80 21.09
C THR A 43 -26.65 27.62 19.92
N VAL A 44 -27.19 28.73 19.42
CA VAL A 44 -28.19 28.77 18.35
C VAL A 44 -27.95 29.97 17.44
N ARG A 45 -28.26 29.85 16.15
CA ARG A 45 -28.11 30.97 15.20
C ARG A 45 -29.05 32.13 15.49
N GLN A 46 -30.27 31.81 15.90
CA GLN A 46 -31.34 32.78 16.15
C GLN A 46 -32.09 32.35 17.41
N PRO A 47 -31.80 32.94 18.58
CA PRO A 47 -32.47 32.55 19.83
C PRO A 47 -33.99 32.62 19.75
N ALA A 48 -34.53 33.63 19.08
CA ALA A 48 -35.97 33.84 18.92
C ALA A 48 -36.71 32.66 18.24
N SER A 49 -36.04 31.87 17.39
CA SER A 49 -36.66 30.73 16.70
C SER A 49 -36.54 29.39 17.47
N ALA A 50 -35.87 29.38 18.62
CA ALA A 50 -35.60 28.18 19.41
C ALA A 50 -36.58 28.02 20.60
N GLN A 51 -37.90 28.08 20.35
CA GLN A 51 -38.93 28.07 21.39
C GLN A 51 -38.77 26.92 22.41
N LYS A 52 -38.57 25.68 21.95
CA LYS A 52 -38.39 24.52 22.84
C LYS A 52 -37.15 24.63 23.74
N LEU A 53 -36.09 25.28 23.26
CA LEU A 53 -34.89 25.51 24.05
C LEU A 53 -35.13 26.60 25.10
N GLN A 54 -35.90 27.63 24.77
CA GLN A 54 -36.30 28.67 25.72
C GLN A 54 -37.17 28.09 26.84
N GLU A 55 -38.19 27.31 26.50
CA GLU A 55 -39.05 26.60 27.47
C GLU A 55 -38.23 25.66 28.39
N LEU A 56 -37.15 25.07 27.88
CA LEU A 56 -36.26 24.23 28.66
C LEU A 56 -35.35 25.07 29.58
N ALA A 57 -34.85 26.21 29.11
CA ALA A 57 -34.04 27.12 29.90
C ALA A 57 -34.84 27.79 31.03
N GLU A 58 -36.13 28.05 30.83
CA GLU A 58 -37.04 28.50 31.89
C GLU A 58 -37.18 27.48 33.03
N LYS A 59 -37.13 26.18 32.71
CA LYS A 59 -37.20 25.08 33.69
C LYS A 59 -35.87 24.81 34.39
N HIS A 60 -34.75 25.13 33.74
CA HIS A 60 -33.41 24.77 34.19
C HIS A 60 -32.47 26.00 34.14
N PRO A 61 -32.24 26.67 35.29
CA PRO A 61 -31.49 27.93 35.35
C PRO A 61 -30.00 27.80 35.00
N ASN A 62 -29.47 26.59 34.92
CA ASN A 62 -28.10 26.32 34.47
C ASN A 62 -27.96 26.31 32.93
N ILE A 63 -29.04 26.46 32.17
CA ILE A 63 -29.00 26.56 30.71
C ILE A 63 -28.83 28.03 30.30
N HIS A 64 -27.77 28.30 29.54
CA HIS A 64 -27.47 29.60 28.97
C HIS A 64 -27.54 29.53 27.45
N ILE A 65 -28.44 30.32 26.84
CA ILE A 65 -28.61 30.37 25.38
C ILE A 65 -27.71 31.47 24.82
N ILE A 66 -26.79 31.11 23.93
CA ILE A 66 -25.84 32.05 23.31
C ILE A 66 -26.01 32.03 21.79
N THR A 67 -25.90 33.21 21.17
CA THR A 67 -25.97 33.31 19.71
C THR A 67 -24.66 32.83 19.08
N LEU A 68 -24.75 31.87 18.15
CA LEU A 68 -23.61 31.40 17.36
C LEU A 68 -24.06 30.98 15.96
N ASP A 69 -23.55 31.68 14.95
CA ASP A 69 -23.51 31.19 13.59
C ASP A 69 -22.14 30.57 13.29
N VAL A 70 -22.13 29.24 13.15
CA VAL A 70 -20.94 28.42 13.03
C VAL A 70 -20.16 28.67 11.73
N VAL A 71 -20.78 29.28 10.72
CA VAL A 71 -20.14 29.64 9.45
C VAL A 71 -19.75 31.12 9.37
N ASN A 72 -19.92 31.89 10.45
CA ASN A 72 -19.56 33.29 10.52
C ASN A 72 -18.45 33.51 11.57
N GLN A 73 -17.26 33.91 11.13
CA GLN A 73 -16.09 34.06 12.00
C GLN A 73 -16.29 35.10 13.11
N GLU A 74 -16.92 36.24 12.80
CA GLU A 74 -17.22 37.28 13.80
C GLU A 74 -18.21 36.78 14.86
N SER A 75 -19.20 35.97 14.44
CA SER A 75 -20.13 35.33 15.38
C SER A 75 -19.44 34.32 16.29
N ILE A 76 -18.44 33.58 15.79
CA ILE A 76 -17.64 32.64 16.58
C ILE A 76 -16.85 33.40 17.67
N GLU A 77 -16.19 34.49 17.29
CA GLU A 77 -15.38 35.30 18.20
C GLU A 77 -16.23 35.96 19.29
N LYS A 78 -17.35 36.60 18.91
CA LYS A 78 -18.30 37.18 19.88
C LYS A 78 -18.87 36.13 20.84
N SER A 79 -19.18 34.94 20.34
CA SER A 79 -19.65 33.83 21.18
C SER A 79 -18.59 33.38 22.17
N ALA A 80 -17.33 33.29 21.75
CA ALA A 80 -16.22 32.94 22.65
C ALA A 80 -16.02 33.99 23.76
N GLU A 81 -16.14 35.29 23.44
CA GLU A 81 -16.07 36.38 24.43
C GLU A 81 -17.24 36.34 25.43
N GLU A 82 -18.46 36.08 24.96
CA GLU A 82 -19.64 35.93 25.82
C GLU A 82 -19.50 34.72 26.75
N VAL A 83 -19.03 33.60 26.23
CA VAL A 83 -18.76 32.40 27.03
C VAL A 83 -17.64 32.63 28.01
N ALA A 84 -16.58 33.35 27.64
CA ALA A 84 -15.48 33.71 28.55
C ALA A 84 -16.00 34.48 29.77
N ARG A 85 -16.91 35.45 29.58
CA ARG A 85 -17.56 36.18 30.68
C ARG A 85 -18.43 35.28 31.55
N LEU A 86 -19.07 34.27 30.97
CA LEU A 86 -19.95 33.34 31.66
C LEU A 86 -19.17 32.31 32.51
N VAL A 87 -18.08 31.76 31.97
CA VAL A 87 -17.28 30.72 32.66
C VAL A 87 -16.19 31.31 33.54
N GLN A 88 -15.74 32.53 33.26
CA GLN A 88 -14.71 33.24 34.01
C GLN A 88 -13.46 32.36 34.20
N GLU A 89 -12.93 32.31 35.43
CA GLU A 89 -11.73 31.56 35.74
C GLU A 89 -11.88 30.04 35.64
N GLU A 90 -13.12 29.51 35.61
CA GLU A 90 -13.38 28.06 35.51
C GLU A 90 -13.02 27.51 34.12
N GLY A 91 -13.04 28.34 33.08
CA GLY A 91 -12.85 27.91 31.70
C GLY A 91 -13.99 27.03 31.17
N LEU A 92 -13.78 26.45 29.99
CA LEU A 92 -14.73 25.57 29.32
C LEU A 92 -14.30 24.10 29.46
N ASN A 93 -15.07 23.25 30.15
CA ASN A 93 -14.68 21.85 30.33
C ASN A 93 -15.01 20.96 29.13
N CYS A 94 -16.10 21.22 28.41
CA CYS A 94 -16.48 20.38 27.28
C CYS A 94 -17.08 21.21 26.14
N LEU A 95 -16.50 21.10 24.95
CA LEU A 95 -17.01 21.66 23.71
C LEU A 95 -17.57 20.54 22.84
N ILE A 96 -18.87 20.54 22.58
CA ILE A 96 -19.55 19.59 21.68
C ILE A 96 -19.88 20.29 20.36
N ASN A 97 -19.07 20.01 19.34
CA ASN A 97 -19.28 20.43 17.95
C ASN A 97 -20.35 19.55 17.30
N ASN A 98 -21.62 19.85 17.60
CA ASN A 98 -22.80 19.15 17.10
C ASN A 98 -23.42 19.78 15.85
N ALA A 99 -23.27 21.09 15.64
CA ALA A 99 -23.83 21.76 14.48
C ALA A 99 -23.37 21.10 13.17
N GLY A 100 -24.31 20.89 12.24
CA GLY A 100 -24.03 20.29 10.95
C GLY A 100 -25.20 20.36 9.98
N ILE A 101 -24.91 20.15 8.71
CA ILE A 101 -25.90 20.11 7.61
C ILE A 101 -25.69 18.85 6.77
N ASN A 102 -26.70 18.51 5.98
CA ASN A 102 -26.63 17.46 4.95
C ASN A 102 -27.23 18.00 3.65
N VAL A 103 -26.42 18.62 2.81
CA VAL A 103 -26.87 18.94 1.44
C VAL A 103 -26.74 17.68 0.59
N VAL A 104 -27.90 17.15 0.19
CA VAL A 104 -27.99 15.90 -0.56
C VAL A 104 -27.57 16.12 -2.01
N ALA A 105 -26.56 15.37 -2.44
CA ALA A 105 -26.17 15.28 -3.84
C ALA A 105 -25.47 13.95 -4.13
N ASP A 106 -25.80 13.37 -5.28
CA ASP A 106 -25.13 12.21 -5.85
C ASP A 106 -24.13 12.62 -6.94
N PHE A 107 -23.49 11.64 -7.59
CA PHE A 107 -22.50 11.89 -8.63
C PHE A 107 -23.04 12.76 -9.79
N ASN A 108 -24.33 12.65 -10.12
CA ASN A 108 -24.92 13.38 -11.24
C ASN A 108 -25.38 14.79 -10.86
N THR A 109 -25.66 15.02 -9.58
CA THR A 109 -26.29 16.26 -9.06
C THR A 109 -25.38 17.09 -8.16
N VAL A 110 -24.16 16.61 -7.91
CA VAL A 110 -23.15 17.29 -7.10
C VAL A 110 -22.58 18.49 -7.85
N THR A 111 -22.39 19.59 -7.12
CA THR A 111 -21.72 20.79 -7.60
C THR A 111 -20.64 21.19 -6.59
N ALA A 112 -19.69 22.03 -7.02
CA ALA A 112 -18.63 22.51 -6.15
C ALA A 112 -19.21 23.27 -4.94
N GLU A 113 -20.26 24.04 -5.14
CA GLU A 113 -20.91 24.86 -4.11
C GLU A 113 -21.50 23.96 -3.02
N LYS A 114 -22.22 22.89 -3.40
CA LYS A 114 -22.79 21.93 -2.43
C LYS A 114 -21.71 21.20 -1.63
N MET A 115 -20.58 20.89 -2.27
CA MET A 115 -19.41 20.30 -1.60
C MET A 115 -18.82 21.27 -0.58
N ILE A 116 -18.56 22.51 -1.01
CA ILE A 116 -17.98 23.56 -0.16
C ILE A 116 -18.91 23.90 1.01
N GLU A 117 -20.22 23.98 0.80
CA GLU A 117 -21.20 24.30 1.85
C GLU A 117 -21.18 23.27 3.00
N ASN A 118 -21.21 21.97 2.67
CA ASN A 118 -21.07 20.90 3.68
C ASN A 118 -19.70 20.94 4.34
N PHE A 119 -18.64 21.11 3.55
CA PHE A 119 -17.28 21.12 4.08
C PHE A 119 -17.07 22.29 5.05
N HIS A 120 -17.59 23.47 4.71
CA HIS A 120 -17.50 24.65 5.55
C HIS A 120 -18.20 24.42 6.90
N THR A 121 -19.44 23.93 6.87
CA THR A 121 -20.24 23.75 8.10
C THR A 121 -19.82 22.53 8.92
N ASN A 122 -19.55 21.39 8.29
CA ASN A 122 -19.30 20.12 8.98
C ASN A 122 -17.82 19.90 9.32
N THR A 123 -16.89 20.63 8.69
CA THR A 123 -15.44 20.38 8.84
C THR A 123 -14.70 21.64 9.28
N VAL A 124 -14.82 22.74 8.54
CA VAL A 124 -14.09 23.98 8.83
C VAL A 124 -14.60 24.63 10.11
N ALA A 125 -15.92 24.72 10.29
CA ALA A 125 -16.53 25.34 11.45
C ALA A 125 -16.13 24.68 12.79
N PRO A 126 -16.19 23.34 12.98
CA PRO A 126 -15.68 22.71 14.20
C PRO A 126 -14.24 23.07 14.55
N LEU A 127 -13.36 23.18 13.54
CA LEU A 127 -11.96 23.58 13.74
C LEU A 127 -11.85 25.05 14.16
N MET A 128 -12.55 25.97 13.48
CA MET A 128 -12.51 27.40 13.79
C MET A 128 -13.12 27.70 15.16
N ILE A 129 -14.22 27.03 15.51
CA ILE A 129 -14.83 27.10 16.84
C ILE A 129 -13.83 26.59 17.88
N THR A 130 -13.27 25.39 17.70
CA THR A 130 -12.29 24.84 18.66
C THR A 130 -11.10 25.79 18.85
N LYS A 131 -10.60 26.40 17.76
CA LYS A 131 -9.54 27.41 17.82
C LYS A 131 -9.93 28.64 18.63
N ALA A 132 -11.14 29.19 18.42
CA ALA A 132 -11.62 30.37 19.14
C ALA A 132 -11.85 30.09 20.64
N PHE A 133 -12.33 28.89 20.98
CA PHE A 133 -12.58 28.46 22.36
C PHE A 133 -11.35 27.87 23.06
N LEU A 134 -10.22 27.69 22.35
CA LEU A 134 -9.00 27.09 22.87
C LEU A 134 -8.47 27.75 24.16
N PRO A 135 -8.44 29.09 24.31
CA PRO A 135 -8.00 29.71 25.56
C PRO A 135 -8.81 29.25 26.77
N LEU A 136 -10.14 29.12 26.62
CA LEU A 136 -11.04 28.68 27.69
C LEU A 136 -10.88 27.19 28.00
N LEU A 137 -10.63 26.36 26.97
CA LEU A 137 -10.35 24.93 27.13
C LEU A 137 -9.01 24.71 27.88
N LYS A 138 -7.96 25.46 27.52
CA LYS A 138 -6.66 25.43 28.22
C LYS A 138 -6.79 25.86 29.68
N GLN A 139 -7.61 26.88 29.94
CA GLN A 139 -7.89 27.35 31.30
C GLN A 139 -8.59 26.29 32.15
N ALA A 140 -9.58 25.59 31.61
CA ALA A 140 -10.20 24.46 32.31
C ALA A 140 -9.21 23.30 32.51
N ALA A 141 -8.38 23.02 31.50
CA ALA A 141 -7.39 21.95 31.55
C ALA A 141 -6.32 22.17 32.63
N SER A 142 -5.82 23.40 32.79
CA SER A 142 -4.78 23.72 33.77
C SER A 142 -5.25 23.59 35.22
N ARG A 143 -6.56 23.73 35.48
CA ARG A 143 -7.18 23.56 36.80
C ARG A 143 -7.40 22.10 37.20
N GLY A 144 -7.44 21.19 36.24
CA GLY A 144 -7.69 19.76 36.45
C GLY A 144 -6.51 18.99 37.06
N GLY A 145 -6.10 19.34 38.29
CA GLY A 145 -5.25 18.54 39.19
C GLY A 145 -3.78 18.34 38.78
N ALA A 146 -2.88 19.03 39.49
CA ALA A 146 -1.42 18.84 39.47
C ALA A 146 -0.96 17.60 40.28
N GLY A 147 -1.63 16.44 40.14
CA GLY A 147 -1.34 15.26 40.94
C GLY A 147 -1.58 13.94 40.19
N GLY A 148 -0.50 13.35 39.67
CA GLY A 148 -0.36 11.92 39.38
C GLY A 148 -1.17 11.33 38.22
N SER A 149 -0.48 10.93 37.14
CA SER A 149 -0.99 10.03 36.08
C SER A 149 -2.31 10.47 35.42
N GLY A 150 -2.21 11.52 34.59
CA GLY A 150 -3.34 12.25 34.00
C GLY A 150 -4.16 11.49 32.97
N SER A 151 -5.43 11.25 33.29
CA SER A 151 -6.43 10.77 32.34
C SER A 151 -7.16 11.96 31.70
N MET A 152 -7.01 12.14 30.38
CA MET A 152 -7.78 13.10 29.60
C MET A 152 -9.27 12.74 29.66
N SER A 153 -10.11 13.67 30.11
CA SER A 153 -11.53 13.42 30.35
C SER A 153 -12.37 14.70 30.28
N ILE A 154 -13.69 14.54 30.11
CA ILE A 154 -14.64 15.66 30.03
C ILE A 154 -14.74 16.46 31.35
N GLN A 155 -14.25 15.93 32.47
CA GLN A 155 -14.20 16.66 33.73
C GLN A 155 -13.04 17.67 33.78
N ARG A 156 -12.02 17.48 32.94
CA ARG A 156 -10.87 18.40 32.80
C ARG A 156 -11.11 19.36 31.65
N ALA A 157 -10.92 18.89 30.43
CA ALA A 157 -11.17 19.64 29.21
C ALA A 157 -11.34 18.66 28.05
N ALA A 158 -12.36 18.86 27.22
CA ALA A 158 -12.66 18.00 26.09
C ALA A 158 -13.28 18.74 24.91
N VAL A 159 -13.00 18.25 23.71
CA VAL A 159 -13.60 18.61 22.44
C VAL A 159 -14.20 17.35 21.82
N ILE A 160 -15.51 17.36 21.61
CA ILE A 160 -16.28 16.27 21.05
C ILE A 160 -16.83 16.71 19.69
N ASN A 161 -16.36 16.09 18.62
CA ASN A 161 -16.85 16.34 17.27
C ASN A 161 -17.90 15.30 16.86
N MET A 162 -19.10 15.77 16.52
CA MET A 162 -20.16 14.91 16.02
C MET A 162 -19.92 14.55 14.56
N THR A 163 -19.35 13.37 14.34
CA THR A 163 -19.15 12.79 13.01
C THR A 163 -20.32 11.87 12.61
N SER A 164 -20.11 11.04 11.59
CA SER A 164 -21.08 10.07 11.11
C SER A 164 -20.37 8.77 10.71
N LEU A 165 -21.08 7.65 10.83
CA LEU A 165 -20.68 6.37 10.24
C LEU A 165 -20.38 6.52 8.73
N LEU A 166 -21.12 7.41 8.06
CA LEU A 166 -20.96 7.72 6.64
C LEU A 166 -19.65 8.46 6.30
N GLY A 167 -18.92 8.95 7.30
CA GLY A 167 -17.56 9.46 7.14
C GLY A 167 -16.48 8.38 7.12
N SER A 168 -16.83 7.11 7.35
CA SER A 168 -15.89 5.99 7.25
C SER A 168 -15.57 5.69 5.79
N VAL A 169 -14.28 5.68 5.46
CA VAL A 169 -13.79 5.26 4.14
C VAL A 169 -13.95 3.75 3.97
N GLU A 170 -13.68 2.96 5.03
CA GLU A 170 -13.80 1.50 5.02
C GLU A 170 -15.25 1.03 4.76
N LEU A 171 -16.22 1.68 5.41
CA LEU A 171 -17.64 1.33 5.26
C LEU A 171 -18.28 1.94 4.00
N ALA A 172 -17.54 2.73 3.22
CA ALA A 172 -18.00 3.34 1.97
C ALA A 172 -17.75 2.45 0.74
N TRP A 173 -17.84 1.13 0.90
CA TRP A 173 -17.67 0.15 -0.17
C TRP A 173 -18.81 -0.89 -0.22
N GLY A 174 -19.02 -1.51 -1.38
CA GLY A 174 -19.99 -2.59 -1.59
C GLY A 174 -21.45 -2.15 -1.62
N GLU A 175 -22.36 -3.10 -1.49
CA GLU A 175 -23.81 -2.89 -1.64
C GLU A 175 -24.38 -1.88 -0.61
N ARG A 176 -23.79 -1.83 0.60
CA ARG A 176 -24.13 -0.82 1.63
C ARG A 176 -23.79 0.62 1.22
N ALA A 177 -22.81 0.82 0.34
CA ALA A 177 -22.43 2.15 -0.14
C ALA A 177 -23.43 2.72 -1.15
N ASN A 178 -24.05 1.86 -1.97
CA ASN A 178 -24.99 2.25 -3.02
C ASN A 178 -26.30 2.85 -2.48
N ASN A 179 -26.67 2.55 -1.23
CA ASN A 179 -27.92 3.02 -0.62
C ASN A 179 -27.87 4.48 -0.15
N PHE A 180 -26.68 5.10 -0.04
CA PHE A 180 -26.55 6.48 0.44
C PHE A 180 -25.64 7.30 -0.48
N LYS A 181 -26.22 7.82 -1.57
CA LYS A 181 -25.53 8.68 -2.55
C LYS A 181 -25.43 10.13 -2.05
N TRP A 182 -24.66 10.36 -0.98
CA TRP A 182 -24.49 11.67 -0.34
C TRP A 182 -23.02 12.12 -0.38
N TYR A 183 -22.55 12.51 -1.55
CA TYR A 183 -21.13 12.89 -1.78
C TYR A 183 -20.66 14.02 -0.84
N PRO A 184 -21.36 15.17 -0.74
CA PRO A 184 -20.92 16.27 0.12
C PRO A 184 -20.86 15.91 1.62
N TYR A 185 -21.86 15.16 2.09
CA TYR A 185 -21.95 14.80 3.50
C TYR A 185 -20.88 13.77 3.92
N ARG A 186 -20.72 12.70 3.12
CA ARG A 186 -19.73 11.65 3.39
C ARG A 186 -18.31 12.22 3.44
N THR A 187 -17.95 13.01 2.44
CA THR A 187 -16.60 13.59 2.32
C THR A 187 -16.33 14.61 3.42
N SER A 188 -17.30 15.48 3.77
CA SER A 188 -17.13 16.42 4.88
C SER A 188 -17.00 15.74 6.25
N LYS A 189 -17.75 14.66 6.52
CA LYS A 189 -17.60 13.90 7.78
C LYS A 189 -16.31 13.08 7.84
N SER A 190 -15.83 12.57 6.69
CA SER A 190 -14.48 11.97 6.61
C SER A 190 -13.38 12.99 6.89
N ALA A 191 -13.49 14.19 6.32
CA ALA A 191 -12.57 15.28 6.60
C ALA A 191 -12.60 15.72 8.08
N LEU A 192 -13.79 15.76 8.71
CA LEU A 192 -13.92 16.02 10.15
C LEU A 192 -13.21 14.96 11.00
N ASN A 193 -13.20 13.68 10.58
CA ASN A 193 -12.46 12.63 11.28
C ASN A 193 -10.96 12.93 11.27
N MET A 194 -10.40 13.32 10.11
CA MET A 194 -8.99 13.67 10.01
C MET A 194 -8.66 14.94 10.79
N VAL A 195 -9.52 15.97 10.71
CA VAL A 195 -9.38 17.20 11.50
C VAL A 195 -9.40 16.90 13.01
N SER A 196 -10.28 16.01 13.47
CA SER A 196 -10.32 15.56 14.87
C SER A 196 -9.03 14.85 15.27
N ARG A 197 -8.45 14.06 14.37
CA ARG A 197 -7.18 13.38 14.62
C ARG A 197 -6.02 14.36 14.75
N CYS A 198 -5.94 15.36 13.87
CA CYS A 198 -4.94 16.42 13.97
C CYS A 198 -5.12 17.22 15.26
N MET A 199 -6.35 17.65 15.58
CA MET A 199 -6.64 18.36 16.84
C MET A 199 -6.26 17.52 18.06
N ALA A 200 -6.48 16.20 18.06
CA ALA A 200 -6.08 15.35 19.18
C ALA A 200 -4.58 15.40 19.45
N VAL A 201 -3.75 15.47 18.41
CA VAL A 201 -2.29 15.61 18.54
C VAL A 201 -1.93 17.02 19.02
N ASP A 202 -2.53 18.05 18.43
CA ASP A 202 -2.22 19.44 18.78
C ASP A 202 -2.67 19.83 20.20
N LEU A 203 -3.72 19.19 20.71
CA LEU A 203 -4.33 19.45 22.03
C LEU A 203 -3.78 18.56 23.15
N GLU A 204 -3.04 17.50 22.82
CA GLU A 204 -2.44 16.57 23.77
C GLU A 204 -1.50 17.26 24.79
N PRO A 205 -0.61 18.19 24.40
CA PRO A 205 0.29 18.87 25.34
C PRO A 205 -0.44 19.68 26.42
N ASP A 206 -1.65 20.18 26.11
CA ASP A 206 -2.49 20.90 27.07
C ASP A 206 -3.34 19.95 27.94
N GLY A 207 -3.34 18.65 27.64
CA GLY A 207 -4.15 17.64 28.32
C GLY A 207 -5.65 17.79 28.03
N ILE A 208 -6.01 18.25 26.83
CA ILE A 208 -7.39 18.41 26.37
C ILE A 208 -7.77 17.18 25.54
N LEU A 209 -8.82 16.45 25.95
CA LEU A 209 -9.34 15.31 25.21
C LEU A 209 -9.95 15.76 23.88
N CYS A 210 -9.56 15.18 22.74
CA CYS A 210 -10.28 15.37 21.48
C CYS A 210 -10.83 14.03 20.98
N MET A 211 -12.14 13.97 20.72
CA MET A 211 -12.83 12.75 20.30
C MET A 211 -13.80 13.03 19.15
N ALA A 212 -13.85 12.10 18.20
CA ALA A 212 -14.90 12.06 17.19
C ALA A 212 -15.89 10.95 17.54
N ILE A 213 -17.18 11.28 17.59
CA ILE A 213 -18.24 10.31 17.88
C ILE A 213 -19.32 10.36 16.81
N HIS A 214 -19.91 9.21 16.46
CA HIS A 214 -21.10 9.18 15.62
C HIS A 214 -22.32 8.78 16.46
N PRO A 215 -23.47 9.48 16.34
CA PRO A 215 -24.65 9.20 17.15
C PRO A 215 -25.50 8.03 16.62
N GLY A 216 -25.08 7.43 15.50
CA GLY A 216 -25.91 6.49 14.73
C GLY A 216 -26.98 7.20 13.90
N TRP A 217 -27.91 6.44 13.30
CA TRP A 217 -28.99 7.01 12.50
C TRP A 217 -30.19 7.37 13.39
N VAL A 218 -30.23 8.61 13.85
CA VAL A 218 -31.20 9.13 14.82
C VAL A 218 -32.32 9.91 14.14
N ARG A 219 -33.56 9.74 14.63
CA ARG A 219 -34.75 10.46 14.13
C ARG A 219 -34.64 11.95 14.46
N THR A 220 -34.22 12.71 13.48
CA THR A 220 -34.18 14.17 13.46
C THR A 220 -34.63 14.65 12.08
N ASP A 221 -34.85 15.96 11.91
CA ASP A 221 -35.14 16.54 10.59
C ASP A 221 -34.11 16.10 9.53
N MET A 222 -32.83 15.99 9.91
CA MET A 222 -31.74 15.53 9.04
C MET A 222 -31.73 14.01 8.84
N GLY A 223 -32.10 13.23 9.86
CA GLY A 223 -32.12 11.76 9.81
C GLY A 223 -33.35 11.18 9.13
N GLY A 224 -34.45 11.92 9.05
CA GLY A 224 -35.71 11.47 8.48
C GLY A 224 -36.50 10.50 9.37
N SER A 225 -37.72 10.17 8.93
CA SER A 225 -38.65 9.29 9.67
C SER A 225 -38.21 7.83 9.73
N GLN A 226 -37.38 7.40 8.77
CA GLN A 226 -36.88 6.02 8.64
C GLN A 226 -35.71 5.69 9.59
N ALA A 227 -35.23 6.68 10.36
CA ALA A 227 -34.09 6.45 11.25
C ALA A 227 -34.43 5.40 12.33
N THR A 228 -33.50 4.46 12.54
CA THR A 228 -33.71 3.26 13.35
C THR A 228 -33.59 3.52 14.86
N TRP A 229 -32.85 4.55 15.27
CA TRP A 229 -32.58 4.79 16.68
C TRP A 229 -33.40 5.95 17.26
N ARG A 230 -33.98 5.70 18.43
CA ARG A 230 -34.54 6.71 19.33
C ARG A 230 -33.44 7.13 20.30
N TRP A 231 -33.36 8.42 20.62
CA TRP A 231 -32.20 9.10 21.25
C TRP A 231 -31.67 8.54 22.59
N ARG A 232 -32.41 7.67 23.30
CA ARG A 232 -32.07 7.19 24.67
C ARG A 232 -30.77 6.39 24.81
N VAL A 233 -30.03 6.12 23.72
CA VAL A 233 -28.81 5.28 23.72
C VAL A 233 -27.51 6.12 23.78
N MET A 234 -27.55 7.44 23.56
CA MET A 234 -26.33 8.24 23.37
C MET A 234 -25.57 8.56 24.66
N VAL A 235 -26.26 8.64 25.81
CA VAL A 235 -25.64 9.02 27.11
C VAL A 235 -24.70 7.93 27.65
N LEU A 236 -24.89 6.67 27.24
CA LEU A 236 -24.07 5.52 27.70
C LEU A 236 -22.66 5.46 27.07
N MET A 237 -22.41 6.11 25.92
CA MET A 237 -21.08 6.06 25.28
C MET A 237 -20.08 7.09 25.84
N ILE A 238 -20.54 8.09 26.58
CA ILE A 238 -19.69 9.05 27.31
C ILE A 238 -19.30 8.48 28.70
N ASP A 239 -19.96 7.41 29.14
CA ASP A 239 -19.91 6.82 30.49
C ASP A 239 -18.78 5.78 30.68
N GLN A 240 -17.95 5.53 29.67
CA GLN A 240 -16.87 4.53 29.74
C GLN A 240 -15.51 5.22 29.57
N PRO A 241 -14.66 5.27 30.61
CA PRO A 241 -13.25 5.60 30.44
C PRO A 241 -12.59 4.43 29.71
N ALA A 242 -12.55 4.49 28.38
CA ALA A 242 -11.64 3.63 27.64
C ALA A 242 -10.21 3.96 28.13
N PRO A 243 -9.37 2.95 28.40
CA PRO A 243 -7.99 3.20 28.81
C PRO A 243 -7.33 4.09 27.76
N VAL A 244 -6.65 5.14 28.22
CA VAL A 244 -5.77 6.02 27.44
C VAL A 244 -4.65 5.16 26.86
N ARG A 245 -4.96 4.44 25.79
CA ARG A 245 -4.08 3.58 25.00
C ARG A 245 -4.83 3.05 23.77
N LEU A 246 -5.50 3.92 23.03
CA LEU A 246 -5.99 3.58 21.69
C LEU A 246 -6.29 4.86 20.92
N LEU A 247 -5.22 5.44 20.38
CA LEU A 247 -5.15 6.17 19.11
C LEU A 247 -3.69 6.63 18.94
N SER A 248 -2.74 5.70 18.99
CA SER A 248 -1.36 5.92 18.48
C SER A 248 -1.04 4.98 17.30
N ALA A 249 -2.05 4.34 16.72
CA ALA A 249 -1.90 3.49 15.55
C ALA A 249 -2.79 4.02 14.42
N ALA A 250 -2.37 5.13 13.80
CA ALA A 250 -2.73 5.40 12.41
C ALA A 250 -1.60 4.79 11.57
N GLY A 251 -1.76 3.50 11.30
CA GLY A 251 -0.91 2.64 10.50
C GLY A 251 -1.65 1.37 10.08
N ASP A 252 -2.64 0.93 10.85
CA ASP A 252 -3.38 -0.31 10.58
C ASP A 252 -4.89 -0.08 10.47
N LEU A 253 -5.41 -0.34 9.28
CA LEU A 253 -6.82 -0.57 9.01
C LEU A 253 -7.21 -1.93 9.63
N ARG A 254 -7.77 -1.95 10.85
CA ARG A 254 -8.15 -3.19 11.55
C ARG A 254 -9.62 -3.57 11.29
N MET A 255 -9.83 -4.73 10.70
CA MET A 255 -11.14 -5.38 10.55
C MET A 255 -11.61 -6.09 11.85
N PRO A 256 -12.92 -6.22 12.16
CA PRO A 256 -13.40 -6.70 13.46
C PRO A 256 -13.77 -8.19 13.45
N PHE A 257 -13.15 -9.00 14.32
CA PHE A 257 -13.61 -10.36 14.65
C PHE A 257 -14.31 -10.42 16.04
N PRO A 258 -15.34 -11.26 16.22
CA PRO A 258 -16.14 -11.34 17.44
C PRO A 258 -15.41 -11.94 18.65
N ASP A 259 -15.83 -11.57 19.87
CA ASP A 259 -15.11 -11.84 21.12
C ASP A 259 -14.92 -13.33 21.45
N LEU A 260 -15.76 -14.21 20.91
CA LEU A 260 -15.59 -15.67 21.01
C LEU A 260 -14.25 -16.13 20.43
N ILE A 261 -13.82 -15.54 19.31
CA ILE A 261 -12.55 -15.86 18.66
C ILE A 261 -11.38 -15.37 19.52
N LYS A 262 -11.54 -14.24 20.21
CA LYS A 262 -10.50 -13.70 21.10
C LYS A 262 -10.28 -14.58 22.32
N TYR A 263 -11.35 -15.10 22.94
CA TYR A 263 -11.23 -16.04 24.06
C TYR A 263 -10.69 -17.40 23.63
N CYS A 264 -11.01 -17.88 22.42
CA CYS A 264 -10.39 -19.08 21.86
C CYS A 264 -8.89 -18.89 21.62
N ILE A 265 -8.46 -17.75 21.08
CA ILE A 265 -7.03 -17.44 20.87
C ILE A 265 -6.30 -17.35 22.21
N LEU A 266 -6.92 -16.75 23.24
CA LEU A 266 -6.32 -16.67 24.58
C LEU A 266 -6.19 -18.07 25.22
N GLY A 267 -7.20 -18.92 25.07
CA GLY A 267 -7.17 -20.31 25.52
C GLY A 267 -6.07 -21.12 24.84
N ILE A 268 -5.94 -21.00 23.51
CA ILE A 268 -4.87 -21.67 22.74
C ILE A 268 -3.49 -21.16 23.18
N SER A 269 -3.36 -19.86 23.46
CA SER A 269 -2.09 -19.25 23.89
C SER A 269 -1.64 -19.76 25.27
N ILE A 270 -2.56 -19.96 26.21
CA ILE A 270 -2.26 -20.53 27.54
C ILE A 270 -1.84 -22.01 27.43
N ILE A 271 -2.49 -22.77 26.55
CA ILE A 271 -2.15 -24.18 26.30
C ILE A 271 -0.75 -24.29 25.69
N LEU A 272 -0.42 -23.43 24.72
CA LEU A 272 0.92 -23.39 24.11
C LEU A 272 2.00 -22.98 25.11
N LEU A 273 1.70 -22.06 26.04
CA LEU A 273 2.63 -21.67 27.10
C LEU A 273 2.93 -22.83 28.05
N LEU A 274 1.92 -23.60 28.46
CA LEU A 274 2.10 -24.78 29.30
C LEU A 274 2.91 -25.88 28.58
N LEU A 275 2.68 -26.06 27.28
CA LEU A 275 3.47 -26.96 26.42
C LEU A 275 4.94 -26.53 26.33
N ALA A 276 5.20 -25.23 26.16
CA ALA A 276 6.56 -24.69 26.13
C ALA A 276 7.29 -24.87 27.48
N LEU A 277 6.60 -24.66 28.60
CA LEU A 277 7.16 -24.91 29.94
C LEU A 277 7.48 -26.41 30.16
N GLY A 278 6.64 -27.31 29.64
CA GLY A 278 6.90 -28.75 29.64
C GLY A 278 8.13 -29.13 28.80
N ILE A 279 8.30 -28.52 27.64
CA ILE A 279 9.47 -28.73 26.77
C ILE A 279 10.74 -28.19 27.43
N LEU A 280 10.68 -27.03 28.11
CA LEU A 280 11.82 -26.47 28.84
C LEU A 280 12.23 -27.33 30.04
N ALA A 281 11.26 -27.86 30.80
CA ALA A 281 11.53 -28.80 31.87
C ALA A 281 12.17 -30.10 31.33
N TRP A 282 11.71 -30.58 30.17
CA TRP A 282 12.29 -31.74 29.49
C TRP A 282 13.69 -31.47 28.92
N GLN A 283 13.95 -30.28 28.39
CA GLN A 283 15.26 -29.85 27.92
C GLN A 283 16.25 -29.66 29.07
N ALA A 284 15.82 -29.13 30.22
CA ALA A 284 16.64 -29.04 31.41
C ALA A 284 17.02 -30.45 31.93
N PHE A 285 16.07 -31.40 31.92
CA PHE A 285 16.32 -32.80 32.25
C PHE A 285 17.30 -33.47 31.25
N ARG A 286 17.18 -33.17 29.96
CA ARG A 286 18.10 -33.61 28.89
C ARG A 286 19.50 -33.00 29.00
N CYS A 287 19.62 -31.72 29.35
CA CYS A 287 20.92 -31.05 29.54
C CYS A 287 21.68 -31.58 30.75
N CYS A 288 20.98 -31.99 31.81
CA CYS A 288 21.62 -32.64 32.95
C CYS A 288 22.12 -34.06 32.63
N THR A 289 21.82 -34.61 31.44
CA THR A 289 22.09 -36.02 31.11
C THR A 289 23.01 -36.25 29.89
N GLN A 290 23.49 -35.23 29.17
CA GLN A 290 24.36 -35.44 27.99
C GLN A 290 25.55 -34.46 27.87
N THR A 291 26.76 -35.02 27.65
CA THR A 291 28.05 -34.36 27.35
C THR A 291 28.20 -34.00 25.86
N PRO A 292 29.02 -32.99 25.47
CA PRO A 292 28.93 -32.38 24.14
C PRO A 292 29.95 -32.91 23.11
N THR A 293 29.53 -32.95 21.84
CA THR A 293 30.39 -32.96 20.64
C THR A 293 29.74 -32.16 19.51
N THR A 294 30.54 -31.34 18.82
CA THR A 294 30.15 -30.39 17.76
C THR A 294 30.37 -31.00 16.37
N TYR A 295 29.46 -30.77 15.41
CA TYR A 295 29.65 -31.07 13.98
C TYR A 295 29.15 -29.92 13.09
N THR A 296 30.01 -29.50 12.16
CA THR A 296 29.75 -28.62 11.00
C THR A 296 29.53 -29.52 9.78
N GLN A 297 28.55 -29.20 8.92
CA GLN A 297 28.26 -30.01 7.71
C GLN A 297 28.36 -29.15 6.43
N GLN A 298 29.37 -29.45 5.61
CA GLN A 298 29.43 -29.10 4.18
C GLN A 298 28.59 -30.12 3.41
N VAL A 299 27.74 -29.67 2.49
CA VAL A 299 26.99 -30.55 1.59
C VAL A 299 27.52 -30.39 0.17
N SER A 300 28.04 -31.48 -0.37
CA SER A 300 28.55 -31.62 -1.73
C SER A 300 27.41 -31.74 -2.74
N SER A 301 27.53 -30.98 -3.83
CA SER A 301 26.73 -31.03 -5.04
C SER A 301 27.12 -32.23 -5.90
N ASN A 302 26.36 -33.32 -5.82
CA ASN A 302 26.35 -34.40 -6.80
C ASN A 302 25.12 -35.29 -6.54
N LEU A 303 23.98 -34.99 -7.16
CA LEU A 303 22.85 -35.89 -7.39
C LEU A 303 21.76 -35.12 -8.14
N LEU A 304 21.79 -35.18 -9.47
CA LEU A 304 20.63 -35.11 -10.38
C LEU A 304 21.18 -35.12 -11.82
N TYR A 305 21.58 -36.29 -12.33
CA TYR A 305 21.54 -36.64 -13.76
C TYR A 305 21.78 -38.15 -13.92
N SER A 306 20.69 -38.89 -14.08
CA SER A 306 20.60 -40.20 -14.73
C SER A 306 19.17 -40.23 -15.28
N ASP A 307 18.92 -40.30 -16.59
CA ASP A 307 19.28 -41.44 -17.42
C ASP A 307 19.16 -41.08 -18.92
N MET A 308 20.22 -41.28 -19.70
CA MET A 308 20.17 -41.62 -21.14
C MET A 308 21.61 -41.90 -21.64
N LYS A 309 21.87 -43.16 -21.98
CA LYS A 309 23.14 -43.63 -22.58
C LYS A 309 23.37 -43.03 -23.96
N PRO A 310 24.61 -42.62 -24.31
CA PRO A 310 25.04 -42.50 -25.70
C PRO A 310 25.90 -43.71 -26.13
N ARG A 311 25.62 -44.21 -27.33
CA ARG A 311 26.55 -45.05 -28.10
C ARG A 311 27.56 -44.17 -28.83
N THR A 312 28.81 -44.61 -28.76
CA THR A 312 29.94 -44.38 -29.71
C THR A 312 30.55 -42.97 -29.85
N ALA A 313 31.74 -42.88 -29.26
CA ALA A 313 32.95 -42.13 -29.59
C ALA A 313 32.96 -41.21 -30.83
N GLY A 314 33.35 -39.96 -30.60
CA GLY A 314 33.86 -39.03 -31.60
C GLY A 314 34.51 -37.82 -30.91
N ASN A 315 35.85 -37.77 -30.95
CA ASN A 315 36.71 -36.71 -30.43
C ASN A 315 36.32 -35.31 -30.93
N TYR A 316 36.00 -34.36 -30.04
CA TYR A 316 36.26 -32.93 -30.26
C TYR A 316 36.47 -32.21 -28.92
N SER A 317 37.71 -31.73 -28.73
CA SER A 317 38.18 -30.59 -27.91
C SER A 317 37.14 -29.80 -27.11
N GLU A 318 37.27 -29.84 -25.78
CA GLU A 318 36.57 -28.98 -24.81
C GLU A 318 36.84 -27.48 -25.08
N ALA A 319 35.77 -26.70 -25.11
CA ALA A 319 35.81 -25.24 -25.10
C ALA A 319 35.86 -24.72 -23.65
N PRO A 320 36.50 -23.55 -23.38
CA PRO A 320 36.78 -23.10 -22.02
C PRO A 320 35.51 -22.61 -21.32
N SER A 321 35.21 -23.15 -20.14
CA SER A 321 34.16 -22.65 -19.25
C SER A 321 34.64 -21.36 -18.57
N THR A 322 34.16 -20.22 -19.05
CA THR A 322 34.41 -18.90 -18.43
C THR A 322 33.70 -18.83 -17.06
N ARG A 323 34.43 -19.08 -15.97
CA ARG A 323 33.96 -18.83 -14.60
C ARG A 323 33.87 -17.32 -14.33
N VAL A 324 32.85 -16.91 -13.57
CA VAL A 324 32.72 -15.56 -13.04
C VAL A 324 33.34 -15.53 -11.65
N ASP A 325 34.19 -14.55 -11.38
CA ASP A 325 34.92 -14.48 -10.11
C ASP A 325 34.12 -13.76 -9.02
N GLY A 326 34.02 -14.41 -7.86
CA GLY A 326 33.48 -13.87 -6.61
C GLY A 326 32.28 -14.64 -6.04
N SER A 327 31.98 -14.40 -4.76
CA SER A 327 30.83 -14.99 -4.05
C SER A 327 30.04 -13.91 -3.30
N LEU A 328 28.74 -14.11 -3.14
CA LEU A 328 27.83 -13.20 -2.45
C LEU A 328 27.30 -13.86 -1.18
N ARG A 329 27.51 -13.21 -0.04
CA ARG A 329 27.00 -13.60 1.27
C ARG A 329 25.79 -12.76 1.66
N PHE A 330 24.69 -13.41 1.99
CA PHE A 330 23.42 -12.75 2.32
C PHE A 330 22.61 -13.58 3.30
N SER A 331 21.67 -12.95 4.02
CA SER A 331 20.72 -13.61 4.89
C SER A 331 19.30 -13.43 4.38
N VAL A 332 18.48 -14.49 4.43
CA VAL A 332 17.06 -14.45 4.13
C VAL A 332 16.25 -14.99 5.30
N TYR A 333 15.15 -14.30 5.61
CA TYR A 333 14.21 -14.68 6.67
C TYR A 333 12.78 -14.37 6.21
N TYR A 334 11.84 -15.28 6.44
CA TYR A 334 10.42 -15.03 6.21
C TYR A 334 9.65 -15.11 7.52
N ASP A 335 9.12 -13.96 7.95
CA ASP A 335 8.21 -13.88 9.08
C ASP A 335 6.80 -14.27 8.62
N GLN A 336 6.38 -15.47 9.00
CA GLN A 336 5.05 -15.99 8.68
C GLN A 336 3.91 -15.22 9.35
N LEU A 337 4.16 -14.58 10.51
CA LEU A 337 3.12 -13.85 11.25
C LEU A 337 2.81 -12.50 10.62
N GLN A 338 3.82 -11.86 10.03
CA GLN A 338 3.70 -10.57 9.36
C GLN A 338 3.61 -10.69 7.83
N SER A 339 3.66 -11.92 7.31
CA SER A 339 3.82 -12.23 5.89
C SER A 339 4.96 -11.43 5.25
N GLN A 340 6.06 -11.26 5.99
CA GLN A 340 7.14 -10.35 5.61
C GLN A 340 8.41 -11.13 5.24
N LEU A 341 8.88 -10.94 4.01
CA LEU A 341 10.18 -11.42 3.57
C LEU A 341 11.25 -10.37 3.84
N VAL A 342 12.30 -10.77 4.55
CA VAL A 342 13.43 -9.94 4.93
C VAL A 342 14.70 -10.51 4.29
N VAL A 343 15.43 -9.68 3.55
CA VAL A 343 16.67 -10.01 2.87
C VAL A 343 17.75 -9.03 3.30
N THR A 344 18.87 -9.54 3.80
CA THR A 344 20.02 -8.73 4.24
C THR A 344 21.23 -9.08 3.38
N VAL A 345 21.79 -8.11 2.67
CA VAL A 345 23.03 -8.31 1.91
C VAL A 345 24.21 -8.04 2.82
N LEU A 346 25.04 -9.03 3.08
CA LEU A 346 26.15 -8.90 4.04
C LEU A 346 27.42 -8.43 3.32
N GLN A 347 27.93 -9.24 2.39
CA GLN A 347 29.23 -9.03 1.77
C GLN A 347 29.30 -9.65 0.38
N VAL A 348 30.08 -9.05 -0.52
CA VAL A 348 30.59 -9.74 -1.71
C VAL A 348 32.08 -10.00 -1.50
N GLU A 349 32.57 -11.17 -1.85
CA GLU A 349 33.97 -11.58 -1.73
C GLU A 349 34.55 -11.94 -3.10
N GLY A 350 35.85 -11.73 -3.29
CA GLY A 350 36.56 -12.28 -4.46
C GLY A 350 36.29 -11.61 -5.80
N LEU A 351 35.88 -10.33 -5.85
CA LEU A 351 35.76 -9.60 -7.12
C LEU A 351 37.15 -9.32 -7.71
N MET A 352 37.36 -9.64 -8.99
CA MET A 352 38.60 -9.30 -9.70
C MET A 352 38.71 -7.80 -9.94
N GLU A 353 39.86 -7.23 -9.61
CA GLU A 353 40.15 -5.81 -9.87
C GLU A 353 40.22 -5.55 -11.38
N GLN A 354 39.30 -4.71 -11.89
CA GLN A 354 39.32 -4.28 -13.30
C GLN A 354 40.29 -3.10 -13.50
N LYS A 355 40.51 -2.69 -14.76
CA LYS A 355 41.39 -1.55 -15.12
C LYS A 355 40.98 -0.21 -14.47
N HIS A 356 39.83 -0.15 -13.82
CA HIS A 356 39.27 1.02 -13.17
C HIS A 356 38.92 0.67 -11.72
N ARG A 357 38.99 1.65 -10.82
CA ARG A 357 38.66 1.46 -9.41
C ARG A 357 37.18 1.07 -9.27
N LEU A 358 36.93 -0.20 -8.92
CA LEU A 358 35.59 -0.77 -8.82
C LEU A 358 34.71 -0.01 -7.82
N GLN A 359 33.45 0.17 -8.17
CA GLN A 359 32.41 0.75 -7.33
C GLN A 359 31.19 -0.20 -7.27
N PRO A 360 31.33 -1.37 -6.64
CA PRO A 360 30.29 -2.38 -6.63
C PRO A 360 29.06 -1.96 -5.84
N PHE A 361 27.89 -2.36 -6.35
CA PHE A 361 26.61 -2.37 -5.64
C PHE A 361 25.81 -3.61 -6.06
N VAL A 362 24.87 -4.04 -5.21
CA VAL A 362 24.00 -5.18 -5.48
C VAL A 362 22.60 -4.67 -5.81
N LYS A 363 22.08 -5.10 -6.96
CA LYS A 363 20.68 -4.92 -7.35
C LYS A 363 19.91 -6.19 -6.99
N LEU A 364 18.91 -6.06 -6.12
CA LEU A 364 18.04 -7.18 -5.74
C LEU A 364 16.72 -7.06 -6.50
N SER A 365 16.25 -8.17 -7.06
CA SER A 365 14.94 -8.30 -7.70
C SER A 365 14.24 -9.51 -7.12
N LEU A 366 13.08 -9.29 -6.48
CA LEU A 366 12.19 -10.39 -6.12
C LEU A 366 11.38 -10.77 -7.36
N MET A 367 11.57 -11.99 -7.85
CA MET A 367 10.93 -12.50 -9.05
C MET A 367 9.86 -13.53 -8.71
N TRP A 368 8.80 -13.55 -9.51
CA TRP A 368 7.74 -14.55 -9.45
C TRP A 368 7.66 -15.28 -10.79
N SER A 369 7.61 -16.60 -10.75
CA SER A 369 7.40 -17.46 -11.91
C SER A 369 5.91 -17.79 -12.06
N ASP A 370 5.32 -17.42 -13.20
CA ASP A 370 3.99 -17.87 -13.57
C ASP A 370 4.10 -19.25 -14.23
N SER A 371 3.79 -20.32 -13.50
CA SER A 371 3.63 -21.64 -14.09
C SER A 371 2.19 -21.79 -14.57
N VAL A 372 1.87 -21.18 -15.71
CA VAL A 372 0.59 -21.44 -16.38
C VAL A 372 0.66 -22.84 -17.00
N GLY A 373 0.12 -23.83 -16.30
CA GLY A 373 -0.31 -25.08 -16.92
C GLY A 373 -1.50 -24.77 -17.82
N VAL A 374 -1.27 -24.66 -19.13
CA VAL A 374 -2.35 -24.79 -20.11
C VAL A 374 -2.51 -26.30 -20.33
N GLU A 375 -3.51 -26.90 -19.68
CA GLU A 375 -4.05 -28.17 -20.16
C GLU A 375 -4.65 -27.91 -21.55
N VAL A 376 -3.95 -28.38 -22.58
CA VAL A 376 -4.50 -28.50 -23.93
C VAL A 376 -5.08 -29.91 -24.01
N GLU A 377 -6.41 -30.02 -23.98
CA GLU A 377 -7.10 -31.23 -24.42
C GLU A 377 -7.02 -31.34 -25.96
N ASP A 378 -6.47 -32.48 -26.40
CA ASP A 378 -6.53 -33.14 -27.73
C ASP A 378 -6.10 -32.35 -28.99
N SER A 379 -5.29 -32.88 -29.93
CA SER A 379 -4.86 -34.25 -30.21
C SER A 379 -3.71 -34.27 -31.24
N THR A 380 -2.86 -35.31 -31.13
CA THR A 380 -2.01 -35.99 -32.14
C THR A 380 -0.95 -35.20 -32.91
N ASP A 381 0.32 -35.27 -32.47
CA ASP A 381 1.38 -36.13 -33.05
C ASP A 381 2.80 -35.64 -32.68
N ASP A 382 3.53 -36.53 -32.01
CA ASP A 382 4.99 -36.74 -31.92
C ASP A 382 6.02 -35.61 -31.63
N GLU A 383 6.79 -35.87 -30.57
CA GLU A 383 8.18 -35.50 -30.30
C GLU A 383 8.56 -34.02 -30.02
N ALA A 384 8.44 -33.61 -28.75
CA ALA A 384 9.51 -33.00 -27.95
C ALA A 384 8.96 -32.63 -26.55
N GLU A 385 9.46 -33.27 -25.49
CA GLU A 385 9.27 -32.78 -24.10
C GLU A 385 9.99 -31.44 -23.92
N GLY A 386 9.36 -30.36 -24.35
CA GLY A 386 9.76 -28.99 -24.07
C GLY A 386 8.94 -28.47 -22.90
N MET A 387 9.55 -28.37 -21.71
CA MET A 387 8.97 -27.63 -20.58
C MET A 387 8.50 -26.25 -21.07
N ALA A 388 7.22 -25.91 -20.89
CA ALA A 388 6.68 -24.62 -21.30
C ALA A 388 7.52 -23.48 -20.68
N PRO A 389 7.83 -22.41 -21.44
CA PRO A 389 8.75 -21.39 -20.96
C PRO A 389 8.13 -20.60 -19.81
N VAL A 390 8.79 -20.63 -18.64
CA VAL A 390 8.35 -19.95 -17.43
C VAL A 390 8.48 -18.43 -17.60
N LEU A 391 7.36 -17.71 -17.44
CA LEU A 391 7.33 -16.26 -17.48
C LEU A 391 7.72 -15.68 -16.11
N TRP A 392 8.72 -14.79 -16.12
CA TRP A 392 9.21 -14.14 -14.92
C TRP A 392 8.64 -12.73 -14.77
N THR A 393 8.13 -12.43 -13.58
CA THR A 393 7.67 -11.09 -13.20
C THR A 393 8.52 -10.54 -12.07
N VAL A 394 9.03 -9.32 -12.22
CA VAL A 394 9.70 -8.63 -11.12
C VAL A 394 8.64 -7.99 -10.21
N LEU A 395 8.53 -8.46 -8.98
CA LEU A 395 7.60 -7.95 -7.97
C LEU A 395 8.12 -6.66 -7.31
N GLN A 396 9.39 -6.66 -6.94
CA GLN A 396 10.04 -5.54 -6.26
C GLN A 396 11.53 -5.50 -6.60
N GLU A 397 12.07 -4.29 -6.69
CA GLU A 397 13.50 -4.06 -6.91
C GLU A 397 14.08 -3.20 -5.79
N TRP A 398 15.28 -3.57 -5.34
CA TRP A 398 16.08 -2.81 -4.39
C TRP A 398 17.51 -2.62 -4.90
N ARG A 399 18.20 -1.66 -4.30
CA ARG A 399 19.63 -1.42 -4.55
C ARG A 399 20.33 -1.17 -3.22
N THR A 400 21.50 -1.75 -3.05
CA THR A 400 22.39 -1.43 -1.93
C THR A 400 23.08 -0.08 -2.15
N ARG A 401 23.77 0.39 -1.11
CA ARG A 401 24.71 1.51 -1.25
C ARG A 401 25.87 1.14 -2.18
N ILE A 402 26.46 2.14 -2.83
CA ILE A 402 27.65 1.97 -3.67
C ILE A 402 28.89 2.02 -2.76
N VAL A 403 29.72 0.98 -2.80
CA VAL A 403 30.97 0.93 -2.04
C VAL A 403 32.13 1.26 -2.98
N LYS A 404 32.95 2.26 -2.65
CA LYS A 404 34.02 2.73 -3.55
C LYS A 404 35.33 2.00 -3.29
N GLY A 405 35.93 1.46 -4.36
CA GLY A 405 37.30 0.96 -4.37
C GLY A 405 37.54 -0.25 -3.48
N SER A 406 36.60 -1.19 -3.44
CA SER A 406 36.73 -2.44 -2.70
C SER A 406 36.39 -3.63 -3.60
N CYS A 407 37.27 -4.63 -3.61
CA CYS A 407 37.05 -5.94 -4.22
C CYS A 407 36.29 -6.90 -3.29
N SER A 408 36.00 -6.46 -2.05
CA SER A 408 35.18 -7.19 -1.09
C SER A 408 34.28 -6.24 -0.30
N PRO A 409 33.24 -5.68 -0.94
CA PRO A 409 32.39 -4.66 -0.32
C PRO A 409 31.50 -5.26 0.80
N LEU A 410 31.45 -4.55 1.93
CA LEU A 410 30.54 -4.82 3.05
C LEU A 410 29.32 -3.89 2.96
N PHE A 411 28.12 -4.46 2.93
CA PHE A 411 26.86 -3.73 2.87
C PHE A 411 26.16 -3.77 4.23
N GLY A 412 25.65 -4.92 4.68
CA GLY A 412 24.77 -4.98 5.86
C GLY A 412 23.45 -4.22 5.65
N ASP A 413 23.06 -3.97 4.41
CA ASP A 413 21.80 -3.31 4.07
C ASP A 413 20.66 -4.34 4.13
N GLN A 414 19.58 -4.00 4.85
CA GLN A 414 18.40 -4.87 5.04
C GLN A 414 17.21 -4.35 4.23
N PHE A 415 16.51 -5.27 3.55
CA PHE A 415 15.35 -5.00 2.72
C PHE A 415 14.18 -5.88 3.15
N SER A 416 12.98 -5.32 3.24
CA SER A 416 11.77 -6.06 3.62
C SER A 416 10.63 -5.83 2.61
N CYS A 417 9.85 -6.88 2.35
CA CYS A 417 8.65 -6.87 1.52
C CYS A 417 7.51 -7.60 2.22
N ILE A 418 6.29 -7.06 2.17
CA ILE A 418 5.09 -7.76 2.62
C ILE A 418 4.53 -8.54 1.43
N LEU A 419 4.41 -9.87 1.57
CA LEU A 419 3.85 -10.77 0.58
C LEU A 419 2.35 -10.96 0.87
N GLN A 420 1.51 -10.84 -0.16
CA GLN A 420 0.06 -11.11 -0.03
C GLN A 420 -0.19 -12.62 0.09
N GLU A 421 -1.18 -13.02 0.90
CA GLU A 421 -1.46 -14.39 1.38
C GLU A 421 -1.65 -15.47 0.29
N HIS A 422 -1.72 -15.12 -1.00
CA HIS A 422 -1.99 -16.03 -2.12
C HIS A 422 -0.77 -16.36 -3.00
N LYS A 423 0.44 -15.93 -2.65
CA LYS A 423 1.66 -16.28 -3.40
C LYS A 423 2.46 -17.34 -2.65
N GLU A 424 2.34 -18.60 -3.08
CA GLU A 424 3.17 -19.68 -2.54
C GLU A 424 4.66 -19.33 -2.73
N LEU A 425 5.44 -19.36 -1.63
CA LEU A 425 6.90 -19.14 -1.65
C LEU A 425 7.64 -20.02 -2.68
N ARG A 426 7.00 -21.11 -3.12
CA ARG A 426 7.44 -22.03 -4.17
C ARG A 426 7.72 -21.37 -5.51
N HIS A 427 6.97 -20.32 -5.85
CA HIS A 427 7.12 -19.61 -7.12
C HIS A 427 7.99 -18.36 -7.02
N LEU A 428 8.51 -18.05 -5.83
CA LEU A 428 9.34 -16.86 -5.60
C LEU A 428 10.82 -17.19 -5.73
N ASN A 429 11.51 -16.36 -6.51
CA ASN A 429 12.95 -16.44 -6.73
C ASN A 429 13.60 -15.10 -6.42
N LEU A 430 14.63 -15.12 -5.59
CA LEU A 430 15.43 -13.94 -5.31
C LEU A 430 16.58 -13.87 -6.32
N ARG A 431 16.62 -12.80 -7.12
CA ARG A 431 17.73 -12.53 -8.03
C ARG A 431 18.57 -11.37 -7.49
N MET A 432 19.87 -11.59 -7.37
CA MET A 432 20.81 -10.58 -6.90
C MET A 432 21.91 -10.42 -7.94
N GLU A 433 22.07 -9.20 -8.46
CA GLU A 433 23.08 -8.87 -9.46
C GLU A 433 24.11 -7.94 -8.87
N VAL A 434 25.36 -8.37 -8.88
CA VAL A 434 26.50 -7.52 -8.51
C VAL A 434 26.91 -6.73 -9.73
N ARG A 435 26.88 -5.40 -9.62
CA ARG A 435 27.15 -4.48 -10.71
C ARG A 435 28.22 -3.48 -10.31
N ASP A 436 29.07 -3.11 -11.26
CA ASP A 436 30.02 -2.02 -11.12
C ASP A 436 29.35 -0.71 -11.55
N PHE A 437 29.42 0.30 -10.67
CA PHE A 437 28.84 1.62 -10.94
C PHE A 437 29.79 2.49 -11.75
N ASP A 438 29.32 2.94 -12.92
CA ASP A 438 30.00 3.95 -13.73
C ASP A 438 29.12 5.22 -13.81
N LYS A 439 29.73 6.38 -13.56
CA LYS A 439 29.06 7.68 -13.60
C LYS A 439 28.74 8.14 -15.02
N PHE A 440 29.54 7.73 -16.00
CA PHE A 440 29.49 8.24 -17.38
C PHE A 440 29.10 7.18 -18.41
N SER A 441 29.12 5.90 -18.03
CA SER A 441 28.73 4.77 -18.89
C SER A 441 27.63 3.92 -18.26
N ARG A 442 27.31 2.77 -18.89
CA ARG A 442 26.33 1.83 -18.35
C ARG A 442 27.01 0.94 -17.32
N ASN A 443 26.37 0.75 -16.18
CA ASN A 443 26.85 -0.15 -15.13
C ASN A 443 27.10 -1.56 -15.67
N THR A 444 28.33 -2.05 -15.49
CA THR A 444 28.76 -3.39 -15.93
C THR A 444 28.25 -4.43 -14.94
N VAL A 445 27.68 -5.53 -15.41
CA VAL A 445 27.26 -6.64 -14.54
C VAL A 445 28.48 -7.52 -14.30
N LEU A 446 28.87 -7.67 -13.04
CA LEU A 446 30.00 -8.51 -12.62
C LEU A 446 29.56 -9.96 -12.44
N GLY A 447 28.35 -10.20 -11.93
CA GLY A 447 27.81 -11.55 -11.76
C GLY A 447 26.39 -11.55 -11.18
N GLN A 448 25.75 -12.72 -11.16
CA GLN A 448 24.37 -12.90 -10.71
C GLN A 448 24.24 -14.13 -9.79
N VAL A 449 23.45 -14.02 -8.75
CA VAL A 449 22.98 -15.14 -7.90
C VAL A 449 21.47 -15.25 -8.02
N ARG A 450 20.96 -16.47 -8.15
CA ARG A 450 19.53 -16.78 -8.17
C ARG A 450 19.22 -17.82 -7.12
N VAL A 451 18.26 -17.53 -6.25
CA VAL A 451 17.91 -18.40 -5.14
C VAL A 451 16.40 -18.65 -5.13
N PRO A 452 15.93 -19.89 -5.36
CA PRO A 452 14.52 -20.24 -5.23
C PRO A 452 14.14 -20.28 -3.74
N LEU A 453 13.22 -19.42 -3.32
CA LEU A 453 12.84 -19.31 -1.90
C LEU A 453 12.05 -20.52 -1.41
N GLY A 454 11.35 -21.21 -2.32
CA GLY A 454 10.55 -22.39 -2.00
C GLY A 454 11.33 -23.62 -1.53
N GLN A 455 12.62 -23.71 -1.85
CA GLN A 455 13.46 -24.84 -1.47
C GLN A 455 14.20 -24.61 -0.15
N LEU A 456 14.14 -23.39 0.40
CA LEU A 456 14.86 -22.99 1.59
C LEU A 456 13.99 -23.02 2.85
N LYS A 457 14.55 -23.50 3.96
CA LYS A 457 13.93 -23.42 5.28
C LYS A 457 14.17 -22.03 5.89
N ILE A 458 13.44 -21.02 5.42
CA ILE A 458 13.58 -19.61 5.82
C ILE A 458 12.73 -19.20 7.04
N SER A 459 12.28 -20.16 7.85
CA SER A 459 11.53 -19.91 9.10
C SER A 459 12.37 -19.24 10.19
N TYR A 460 13.69 -19.23 10.04
CA TYR A 460 14.66 -18.51 10.85
C TYR A 460 15.65 -17.81 9.91
N PRO A 461 16.36 -16.76 10.36
CA PRO A 461 17.38 -16.10 9.55
C PRO A 461 18.42 -17.11 9.06
N LEU A 462 18.43 -17.36 7.75
CA LEU A 462 19.33 -18.28 7.09
C LEU A 462 20.39 -17.47 6.35
N GLU A 463 21.65 -17.61 6.76
CA GLU A 463 22.80 -17.08 6.02
C GLU A 463 23.24 -18.05 4.93
N LEU A 464 23.44 -17.52 3.72
CA LEU A 464 23.89 -18.25 2.55
C LEU A 464 25.10 -17.54 1.93
N GLN A 465 25.99 -18.34 1.35
CA GLN A 465 27.12 -17.86 0.55
C GLN A 465 27.08 -18.61 -0.78
N GLU A 466 26.88 -17.86 -1.86
CA GLU A 466 26.70 -18.41 -3.21
C GLU A 466 27.71 -17.80 -4.18
N ASP A 467 28.26 -18.62 -5.06
CA ASP A 467 29.18 -18.17 -6.11
C ASP A 467 28.45 -17.40 -7.20
N LEU A 468 29.10 -16.38 -7.75
CA LEU A 468 28.55 -15.57 -8.82
C LEU A 468 28.49 -16.38 -10.12
N GLN A 469 27.32 -16.35 -10.76
CA GLN A 469 27.08 -17.01 -12.05
C GLN A 469 26.99 -15.98 -13.18
N ILE A 470 27.13 -16.48 -14.42
CA ILE A 470 26.96 -15.68 -15.63
C ILE A 470 25.51 -15.16 -15.68
N PRO A 471 25.28 -13.85 -15.89
CA PRO A 471 23.93 -13.29 -15.97
C PRO A 471 23.10 -13.94 -17.07
N GLN A 472 21.98 -14.55 -16.70
CA GLN A 472 21.00 -15.10 -17.64
C GLN A 472 19.87 -14.09 -17.91
N LYS A 473 19.41 -14.02 -19.17
CA LYS A 473 18.27 -13.19 -19.58
C LYS A 473 16.96 -13.93 -19.32
N ASP A 474 16.02 -13.26 -18.67
CA ASP A 474 14.73 -13.86 -18.32
C ASP A 474 13.66 -13.55 -19.36
N LEU A 475 12.83 -14.56 -19.64
CA LEU A 475 11.61 -14.36 -20.39
C LEU A 475 10.58 -13.64 -19.53
N VAL A 476 10.27 -12.40 -19.88
CA VAL A 476 9.37 -11.50 -19.13
C VAL A 476 8.02 -11.28 -19.79
N GLY A 477 7.86 -11.78 -21.01
CA GLY A 477 6.63 -11.63 -21.79
C GLY A 477 6.75 -12.26 -23.16
N GLU A 478 5.69 -12.14 -23.95
CA GLU A 478 5.67 -12.55 -25.34
C GLU A 478 5.14 -11.41 -26.21
N VAL A 479 5.65 -11.30 -27.43
CA VAL A 479 5.23 -10.30 -28.40
C VAL A 479 4.77 -10.97 -29.68
N LEU A 480 3.56 -10.66 -30.13
CA LEU A 480 3.04 -11.04 -31.43
C LEU A 480 3.44 -9.98 -32.45
N LEU A 481 4.45 -10.32 -33.26
CA LEU A 481 4.91 -9.47 -34.37
C LEU A 481 4.38 -10.00 -35.70
N SER A 482 4.01 -9.07 -36.58
CA SER A 482 3.72 -9.31 -37.98
C SER A 482 4.82 -8.70 -38.84
N LEU A 483 5.47 -9.49 -39.70
CA LEU A 483 6.53 -9.05 -40.59
C LEU A 483 6.10 -9.25 -42.04
N LYS A 484 6.27 -8.20 -42.85
CA LYS A 484 6.03 -8.26 -44.30
C LYS A 484 7.13 -7.53 -45.04
N PHE A 485 7.77 -8.22 -45.99
CA PHE A 485 8.81 -7.64 -46.83
C PHE A 485 8.28 -7.34 -48.23
N LEU A 486 8.59 -6.12 -48.72
CA LEU A 486 8.25 -5.62 -50.05
C LEU A 486 9.56 -5.38 -50.84
N PRO A 487 9.98 -6.32 -51.70
CA PRO A 487 11.26 -6.22 -52.41
C PRO A 487 11.32 -5.05 -53.40
N THR A 488 10.23 -4.79 -54.11
CA THR A 488 10.16 -3.77 -55.18
C THR A 488 10.39 -2.35 -54.65
N SER A 489 9.98 -2.07 -53.41
CA SER A 489 10.18 -0.78 -52.76
C SER A 489 11.29 -0.78 -51.70
N GLN A 490 11.95 -1.92 -51.49
CA GLN A 490 12.92 -2.17 -50.41
C GLN A 490 12.39 -1.75 -49.02
N ARG A 491 11.11 -2.04 -48.76
CA ARG A 491 10.47 -1.70 -47.47
C ARG A 491 10.15 -2.95 -46.68
N ILE A 492 10.30 -2.85 -45.37
CA ILE A 492 9.81 -3.84 -44.42
C ILE A 492 8.72 -3.21 -43.55
N GLU A 493 7.59 -3.90 -43.49
CA GLU A 493 6.47 -3.58 -42.61
C GLU A 493 6.61 -4.43 -41.35
N VAL A 494 6.64 -3.77 -40.20
CA VAL A 494 6.71 -4.38 -38.87
C VAL A 494 5.46 -3.99 -38.11
N GLY A 495 4.53 -4.94 -37.96
CA GLY A 495 3.31 -4.82 -37.19
C GLY A 495 3.49 -5.32 -35.76
N LEU A 496 3.27 -4.46 -34.77
CA LEU A 496 3.10 -4.88 -33.38
C LEU A 496 1.62 -5.10 -33.11
N LEU A 497 1.21 -6.37 -33.03
CA LEU A 497 -0.21 -6.70 -32.84
C LEU A 497 -0.56 -6.73 -31.36
N LYS A 498 0.08 -7.63 -30.60
CA LYS A 498 -0.23 -7.88 -29.19
C LYS A 498 1.04 -8.11 -28.38
N VAL A 499 1.04 -7.70 -27.12
CA VAL A 499 2.08 -7.98 -26.14
C VAL A 499 1.45 -8.63 -24.92
N LYS A 500 1.93 -9.82 -24.56
CA LYS A 500 1.60 -10.49 -23.31
C LYS A 500 2.70 -10.18 -22.30
N THR A 501 2.31 -9.66 -21.14
CA THR A 501 3.23 -9.49 -20.01
C THR A 501 2.57 -10.07 -18.79
N ALA A 502 3.33 -10.74 -17.93
CA ALA A 502 2.79 -11.18 -16.65
C ALA A 502 2.42 -9.95 -15.78
N ILE A 503 1.23 -9.99 -15.19
CA ILE A 503 0.67 -8.91 -14.38
C ILE A 503 0.81 -9.26 -12.90
N THR A 504 1.25 -8.28 -12.12
CA THR A 504 0.87 -8.18 -10.70
C THR A 504 -0.22 -7.14 -10.55
N GLU A 505 -1.28 -7.48 -9.80
CA GLU A 505 -2.51 -6.70 -9.54
C GLU A 505 -2.33 -5.33 -8.85
N MET A 506 -1.16 -4.70 -8.97
CA MET A 506 -0.74 -3.51 -8.24
C MET A 506 -0.33 -2.36 -9.16
N CYS A 507 -1.13 -1.98 -10.15
CA CYS A 507 -1.04 -0.62 -10.73
C CYS A 507 -2.19 -0.28 -11.69
N SER A 508 -3.15 0.54 -11.24
CA SER A 508 -4.20 1.12 -12.11
C SER A 508 -3.70 2.21 -13.06
N ASP A 509 -2.44 2.66 -12.92
CA ASP A 509 -1.85 3.82 -13.62
C ASP A 509 -0.64 3.47 -14.54
N ALA A 510 -0.39 2.18 -14.77
CA ALA A 510 0.70 1.74 -15.64
C ALA A 510 0.26 1.67 -17.12
N ALA A 511 1.07 2.26 -18.01
CA ALA A 511 0.86 2.20 -19.46
C ALA A 511 2.10 1.68 -20.18
N LEU A 512 1.90 0.98 -21.30
CA LEU A 512 2.93 0.39 -22.13
C LEU A 512 3.11 1.17 -23.43
N TYR A 513 4.35 1.29 -23.89
CA TYR A 513 4.66 1.66 -25.27
C TYR A 513 5.87 0.87 -25.77
N ALA A 514 5.91 0.58 -27.05
CA ALA A 514 7.03 -0.12 -27.68
C ALA A 514 7.83 0.82 -28.57
N ARG A 515 9.13 0.55 -28.65
CA ARG A 515 10.06 1.17 -29.58
C ARG A 515 10.58 0.10 -30.53
N ILE A 516 10.37 0.33 -31.83
CA ILE A 516 10.82 -0.58 -32.88
C ILE A 516 11.93 0.12 -33.66
N SER A 517 13.07 -0.54 -33.80
CA SER A 517 14.18 -0.05 -34.60
C SER A 517 14.77 -1.17 -35.45
N VAL A 518 15.07 -0.86 -36.70
CA VAL A 518 15.80 -1.76 -37.58
C VAL A 518 17.26 -1.34 -37.60
N GLN A 519 18.16 -2.29 -37.38
CA GLN A 519 19.60 -2.11 -37.41
C GLN A 519 20.16 -2.93 -38.56
N CYS A 520 20.91 -2.33 -39.47
CA CYS A 520 21.58 -3.05 -40.55
C CYS A 520 23.07 -2.66 -40.54
N ASN A 521 23.98 -3.63 -40.52
CA ASN A 521 25.44 -3.38 -40.53
C ASN A 521 25.93 -2.34 -39.52
N GLN A 522 25.50 -2.47 -38.26
CA GLN A 522 25.83 -1.53 -37.17
C GLN A 522 25.27 -0.10 -37.34
N CYS A 523 24.69 0.24 -38.50
CA CYS A 523 23.92 1.45 -38.72
C CYS A 523 22.51 1.29 -38.16
N LYS A 524 22.18 2.08 -37.15
CA LYS A 524 20.86 2.09 -36.51
C LYS A 524 19.93 3.03 -37.27
N LEU A 525 18.92 2.48 -37.95
CA LEU A 525 17.88 3.29 -38.57
C LEU A 525 17.05 4.00 -37.51
N ARG A 526 16.40 5.10 -37.92
CA ARG A 526 15.51 5.87 -37.03
C ARG A 526 14.46 4.95 -36.45
N TYR A 527 14.35 4.98 -35.13
CA TYR A 527 13.38 4.18 -34.41
C TYR A 527 11.98 4.80 -34.50
N GLN A 528 10.95 3.97 -34.52
CA GLN A 528 9.55 4.38 -34.44
C GLN A 528 8.97 3.95 -33.09
N LYS A 529 8.03 4.73 -32.55
CA LYS A 529 7.37 4.46 -31.26
C LYS A 529 5.89 4.21 -31.49
N THR A 530 5.31 3.35 -30.68
CA THR A 530 3.86 3.14 -30.64
C THR A 530 3.15 4.23 -29.86
N SER A 531 1.82 4.23 -29.96
CA SER A 531 0.97 4.89 -28.97
C SER A 531 1.16 4.28 -27.57
N VAL A 532 0.77 5.06 -26.55
CA VAL A 532 0.82 4.65 -25.15
C VAL A 532 -0.53 4.01 -24.83
N VAL A 533 -0.52 2.72 -24.51
CA VAL A 533 -1.72 1.92 -24.24
C VAL A 533 -1.73 1.50 -22.76
N ALA A 534 -2.90 1.54 -22.11
CA ALA A 534 -3.04 1.06 -20.73
C ALA A 534 -2.60 -0.40 -20.60
N ARG A 535 -1.86 -0.74 -19.53
CA ARG A 535 -1.30 -2.08 -19.35
C ARG A 535 -2.40 -3.10 -19.04
N CYS A 536 -2.53 -4.11 -19.88
CA CYS A 536 -3.40 -5.28 -19.68
C CYS A 536 -2.59 -6.58 -19.87
N LEU A 537 -3.15 -7.73 -19.44
CA LEU A 537 -2.46 -9.04 -19.48
C LEU A 537 -2.03 -9.36 -20.91
N VAL A 538 -2.92 -9.03 -21.86
CA VAL A 538 -2.65 -8.97 -23.28
C VAL A 538 -2.94 -7.54 -23.73
N THR A 539 -1.89 -6.75 -23.94
CA THR A 539 -2.01 -5.38 -24.45
C THR A 539 -2.03 -5.40 -25.98
N VAL A 540 -3.08 -4.83 -26.57
CA VAL A 540 -3.27 -4.79 -28.03
C VAL A 540 -2.81 -3.43 -28.56
N PHE A 541 -1.86 -3.43 -29.49
CA PHE A 541 -1.38 -2.21 -30.17
C PHE A 541 -1.97 -2.10 -31.58
N ASN A 542 -1.94 -3.18 -32.35
CA ASN A 542 -2.36 -3.21 -33.76
C ASN A 542 -1.75 -2.08 -34.62
N GLU A 543 -0.50 -1.71 -34.36
CA GLU A 543 0.21 -0.65 -35.08
C GLU A 543 1.22 -1.24 -36.05
N VAL A 544 1.26 -0.72 -37.28
CA VAL A 544 2.17 -1.16 -38.34
C VAL A 544 3.12 -0.04 -38.73
N PHE A 545 4.42 -0.34 -38.71
CA PHE A 545 5.48 0.60 -39.03
C PHE A 545 6.19 0.18 -40.30
N MET A 546 6.41 1.14 -41.20
CA MET A 546 7.18 0.92 -42.41
C MET A 546 8.60 1.45 -42.25
N PHE A 547 9.59 0.63 -42.58
CA PHE A 547 11.00 1.01 -42.61
C PHE A 547 11.55 0.83 -44.02
N SER A 548 12.16 1.88 -44.55
CA SER A 548 12.94 1.79 -45.79
C SER A 548 14.31 1.19 -45.46
N LEU A 549 14.64 0.07 -46.09
CA LEU A 549 15.93 -0.58 -45.92
C LEU A 549 16.93 0.01 -46.92
N PRO A 550 18.20 0.21 -46.53
CA PRO A 550 19.24 0.60 -47.48
C PRO A 550 19.67 -0.60 -48.33
N ASP A 551 20.39 -0.36 -49.45
CA ASP A 551 20.87 -1.35 -50.43
C ASP A 551 21.91 -2.35 -49.86
N PHE A 552 21.61 -3.01 -48.76
CA PHE A 552 22.46 -3.98 -48.07
C PHE A 552 21.80 -5.37 -48.07
N PRO A 553 22.59 -6.45 -47.92
CA PRO A 553 22.01 -7.78 -47.79
C PRO A 553 21.14 -7.85 -46.53
N LEU A 554 19.86 -8.19 -46.71
CA LEU A 554 18.85 -8.37 -45.64
C LEU A 554 19.30 -9.35 -44.54
N GLN A 555 20.28 -10.20 -44.84
CA GLN A 555 20.90 -11.14 -43.91
C GLN A 555 21.63 -10.45 -42.75
N GLN A 556 21.98 -9.16 -42.89
CA GLN A 556 22.69 -8.37 -41.88
C GLN A 556 21.77 -7.36 -41.16
N CYS A 557 20.46 -7.46 -41.39
CA CYS A 557 19.46 -6.62 -40.72
C CYS A 557 18.86 -7.35 -39.50
N LYS A 558 18.62 -6.57 -38.45
CA LYS A 558 18.06 -7.00 -37.18
C LYS A 558 16.97 -6.02 -36.75
N ILE A 559 15.78 -6.54 -36.46
CA ILE A 559 14.65 -5.78 -35.92
C ILE A 559 14.69 -5.90 -34.41
N VAL A 560 14.88 -4.77 -33.74
CA VAL A 560 14.88 -4.69 -32.28
C VAL A 560 13.59 -4.04 -31.81
N VAL A 561 12.80 -4.78 -31.04
CA VAL A 561 11.57 -4.32 -30.38
C VAL A 561 11.84 -4.20 -28.90
N SER A 562 11.62 -3.04 -28.32
CA SER A 562 11.84 -2.78 -26.88
C SER A 562 10.55 -2.26 -26.26
N VAL A 563 10.02 -2.96 -25.26
CA VAL A 563 8.76 -2.63 -24.60
C VAL A 563 9.05 -1.89 -23.30
N PHE A 564 8.43 -0.73 -23.11
CA PHE A 564 8.62 0.13 -21.96
C PHE A 564 7.33 0.32 -21.19
N GLU A 565 7.45 0.39 -19.87
CA GLU A 565 6.42 0.86 -18.96
C GLU A 565 6.63 2.35 -18.63
N THR A 566 5.53 3.09 -18.61
CA THR A 566 5.46 4.48 -18.15
C THR A 566 4.35 4.64 -17.13
N ARG A 567 4.57 5.49 -16.12
CA ARG A 567 3.57 5.87 -15.11
C ARG A 567 3.16 7.33 -15.29
N THR A 568 1.88 7.62 -15.13
CA THR A 568 1.23 8.94 -15.29
C THR A 568 1.55 9.92 -14.14
N THR A 569 2.81 10.03 -13.71
CA THR A 569 3.24 11.00 -12.68
C THR A 569 4.00 12.18 -13.30
N LYS A 570 4.11 13.31 -12.58
CA LYS A 570 4.72 14.60 -13.03
C LYS A 570 6.15 14.48 -13.60
N LYS A 571 6.84 13.35 -13.43
CA LYS A 571 8.07 12.97 -14.16
C LYS A 571 7.93 11.52 -14.67
N PRO A 572 7.77 11.29 -15.99
CA PRO A 572 7.63 9.93 -16.52
C PRO A 572 8.95 9.18 -16.42
N THR A 573 9.11 8.36 -15.37
CA THR A 573 10.19 7.37 -15.29
C THR A 573 9.88 6.25 -16.28
N LYS A 574 10.77 6.04 -17.25
CA LYS A 574 10.67 4.97 -18.24
C LYS A 574 11.37 3.73 -17.71
N HIS A 575 10.65 2.63 -17.59
CA HIS A 575 11.21 1.33 -17.22
C HIS A 575 11.19 0.41 -18.44
N LEU A 576 12.32 -0.21 -18.78
CA LEU A 576 12.38 -1.21 -19.86
C LEU A 576 11.87 -2.53 -19.28
N ILE A 577 10.78 -3.06 -19.81
CA ILE A 577 10.27 -4.38 -19.40
C ILE A 577 11.14 -5.46 -20.03
N GLY A 578 11.38 -5.36 -21.34
CA GLY A 578 12.27 -6.26 -22.05
C GLY A 578 12.43 -5.90 -23.52
N GLN A 579 13.30 -6.65 -24.19
CA GLN A 579 13.73 -6.46 -25.55
C GLN A 579 13.70 -7.79 -26.32
N LEU A 580 13.28 -7.70 -27.58
CA LEU A 580 13.26 -8.76 -28.57
C LEU A 580 14.09 -8.31 -29.76
N ALA A 581 14.83 -9.22 -30.40
CA ALA A 581 15.73 -8.86 -31.47
C ALA A 581 15.75 -9.88 -32.62
N VAL A 582 14.77 -9.78 -33.52
CA VAL A 582 14.58 -10.69 -34.64
C VAL A 582 15.56 -10.37 -35.78
N GLY A 583 16.38 -11.33 -36.16
CA GLY A 583 17.29 -11.23 -37.31
C GLY A 583 17.68 -12.62 -37.80
N LYS A 584 18.61 -12.70 -38.76
CA LYS A 584 19.21 -13.95 -39.22
C LYS A 584 20.43 -14.30 -38.33
N GLU A 585 20.20 -14.76 -37.12
CA GLU A 585 21.19 -15.25 -36.14
C GLU A 585 20.71 -16.60 -35.56
N LYS A 586 21.55 -17.67 -35.62
CA LYS A 586 21.30 -19.08 -35.21
C LYS A 586 20.42 -19.26 -33.95
N SER A 587 19.12 -19.02 -34.06
CA SER A 587 18.18 -18.94 -32.93
C SER A 587 16.76 -19.27 -33.39
N SER A 588 15.83 -19.50 -32.48
CA SER A 588 14.43 -19.80 -32.81
C SER A 588 13.72 -18.65 -33.57
N GLU A 589 14.23 -17.42 -33.42
CA GLU A 589 13.74 -16.21 -34.09
C GLU A 589 14.07 -16.19 -35.60
N ASP A 590 15.09 -16.97 -36.02
CA ASP A 590 15.44 -17.18 -37.44
C ASP A 590 14.30 -17.78 -38.24
N LYS A 591 13.46 -18.59 -37.60
CA LYS A 591 12.33 -19.24 -38.27
C LYS A 591 11.32 -18.19 -38.74
N HIS A 592 11.07 -17.12 -37.98
CA HIS A 592 10.17 -16.06 -38.42
C HIS A 592 10.79 -15.25 -39.56
N TRP A 593 12.08 -14.91 -39.45
CA TRP A 593 12.79 -14.20 -40.52
C TRP A 593 12.79 -15.00 -41.82
N SER A 594 13.02 -16.32 -41.73
CA SER A 594 13.01 -17.23 -42.89
C SER A 594 11.62 -17.35 -43.51
N LEU A 595 10.56 -17.45 -42.70
CA LEU A 595 9.18 -17.48 -43.19
C LEU A 595 8.76 -16.19 -43.88
N MET A 596 9.18 -15.02 -43.35
CA MET A 596 8.97 -13.74 -44.02
C MET A 596 9.65 -13.70 -45.39
N MET A 597 10.87 -14.28 -45.49
CA MET A 597 11.61 -14.34 -46.75
C MET A 597 11.02 -15.34 -47.76
N SER A 598 10.36 -16.42 -47.31
CA SER A 598 9.65 -17.35 -48.20
C SER A 598 8.29 -16.83 -48.66
N SER A 599 7.59 -16.07 -47.80
CA SER A 599 6.24 -15.56 -48.03
C SER A 599 6.24 -14.08 -48.38
N VAL A 600 7.00 -13.72 -49.42
CA VAL A 600 7.21 -12.33 -49.84
C VAL A 600 5.87 -11.65 -50.19
N ARG A 601 5.69 -10.39 -49.78
CA ARG A 601 4.45 -9.58 -49.91
C ARG A 601 3.28 -10.01 -49.01
N GLN A 602 3.36 -11.13 -48.31
CA GLN A 602 2.35 -11.55 -47.33
C GLN A 602 2.84 -11.25 -45.91
N PRO A 603 1.96 -10.78 -45.01
CA PRO A 603 2.30 -10.62 -43.60
C PRO A 603 2.36 -11.97 -42.91
N VAL A 604 3.49 -12.26 -42.26
CA VAL A 604 3.67 -13.44 -41.41
C VAL A 604 3.61 -12.97 -39.97
N ALA A 605 2.71 -13.53 -39.17
CA ALA A 605 2.60 -13.21 -37.74
C ALA A 605 3.14 -14.36 -36.89
N LYS A 606 3.97 -14.05 -35.88
CA LYS A 606 4.51 -15.03 -34.95
C LYS A 606 4.72 -14.44 -33.56
N TRP A 607 4.50 -15.27 -32.54
CA TRP A 607 4.90 -14.97 -31.16
C TRP A 607 6.41 -15.12 -30.99
N HIS A 608 6.97 -14.23 -30.19
CA HIS A 608 8.37 -14.23 -29.80
C HIS A 608 8.50 -13.90 -28.31
N GLY A 609 9.53 -14.44 -27.68
CA GLY A 609 9.82 -14.15 -26.28
C GLY A 609 10.43 -12.76 -26.08
N LEU A 610 9.98 -12.04 -25.05
CA LEU A 610 10.57 -10.78 -24.61
C LEU A 610 11.57 -11.06 -23.50
N LEU A 611 12.83 -10.66 -23.68
CA LEU A 611 13.92 -10.92 -22.74
C LEU A 611 14.33 -9.65 -21.97
N ASN A 612 14.63 -9.76 -20.68
CA ASN A 612 15.10 -8.63 -19.85
C ASN A 612 16.63 -8.48 -19.90
#